data_AF-A0A1M6IWV6-F1
#
_entry.id   AF-A0A1M6IWV6-F1
#
_cell.length_a   1.000
_cell.length_b   1.000
_cell.length_c   1.000
_cell.angle_alpha   90.00
_cell.angle_beta   90.00
_cell.angle_gamma   90.00
#
_symmetry.space_group_name_H-M   'P 1'
#
loop_
_entity.id
_entity.type
_entity.pdbx_description
1 polymer ?
#
loop_
_entity_poly.entity_id
_entity_poly.type
_entity_poly.pdbx_seq_one_letter_code
_entity_poly.pdbx_strand_id
1 'polypeptide(L)'
;MKKVAIIIILFQSFQFLQAQKGFEKSEKYLVTTEITDQGQEYPTYVVNLVRSDNSSEKISTLTINDTELFEDIFITTLENPGLNGVSEVIKMEVEYLACCAHVESFYYMVQENGEVTALPELKNIYCEESDTDFQYIFPNQEYGIDGNILSTQTFYKSTSDTKYVSLKQSFTWNQNEGITGISKTTAITGY
;
A
#
# COMPACT_ATOMS: atom_id res chain seq x y z
N MET A 1 12.03 22.13 26.96
CA MET A 1 10.77 21.49 26.50
C MET A 1 10.71 21.63 25.00
N LYS A 2 11.01 20.55 24.24
CA LYS A 2 11.00 20.59 22.77
C LYS A 2 9.54 20.66 22.31
N LYS A 3 9.20 21.67 21.51
CA LYS A 3 7.86 21.85 20.95
C LYS A 3 7.73 20.88 19.77
N VAL A 4 6.91 19.84 19.93
CA VAL A 4 6.50 18.99 18.80
C VAL A 4 5.33 19.72 18.13
N ALA A 5 5.51 20.15 16.88
CA ALA A 5 4.44 20.72 16.08
C ALA A 5 3.66 19.57 15.46
N ILE A 6 2.39 19.40 15.85
CA ILE A 6 1.46 18.49 15.19
C ILE A 6 0.80 19.29 14.08
N ILE A 7 1.20 19.02 12.84
CA ILE A 7 0.57 19.59 11.65
C ILE A 7 -0.55 18.62 11.24
N ILE A 8 -1.80 19.10 11.27
CA ILE A 8 -2.97 18.37 10.79
C ILE A 8 -3.30 18.94 9.40
N ILE A 9 -2.98 18.20 8.35
CA ILE A 9 -3.35 18.53 6.96
C ILE A 9 -4.70 17.88 6.67
N LEU A 10 -5.64 18.69 6.18
CA LEU A 10 -6.99 18.28 5.79
C LEU A 10 -6.95 17.68 4.37
N PHE A 11 -7.00 16.35 4.29
CA PHE A 11 -6.93 15.60 3.04
C PHE A 11 -8.24 15.59 2.25
N GLN A 12 -8.24 16.24 1.08
CA GLN A 12 -9.08 15.85 -0.05
C GLN A 12 -8.36 14.69 -0.77
N SER A 13 -8.43 13.48 -0.21
CA SER A 13 -7.80 12.29 -0.81
C SER A 13 -8.61 11.77 -2.00
N PHE A 14 -7.89 11.39 -3.06
CA PHE A 14 -8.42 10.73 -4.25
C PHE A 14 -9.35 9.56 -3.93
N GLN A 15 -10.50 9.50 -4.62
CA GLN A 15 -11.61 8.56 -4.41
C GLN A 15 -11.54 7.30 -5.29
N PHE A 16 -10.38 6.87 -5.78
CA PHE A 16 -10.29 5.70 -6.67
C PHE A 16 -10.23 4.39 -5.86
N LEU A 17 -11.37 4.01 -5.26
CA LEU A 17 -11.55 2.83 -4.40
C LEU A 17 -12.16 1.62 -5.10
N GLN A 18 -12.48 1.68 -6.40
CA GLN A 18 -13.40 0.70 -7.00
C GLN A 18 -12.82 -0.72 -7.15
N ALA A 19 -11.51 -0.90 -7.41
CA ALA A 19 -10.93 -2.23 -7.63
C ALA A 19 -10.22 -2.86 -6.42
N GLN A 20 -10.03 -2.12 -5.32
CA GLN A 20 -9.46 -2.63 -4.05
C GLN A 20 -10.51 -2.65 -2.93
N LYS A 21 -11.73 -3.08 -3.28
CA LYS A 21 -12.82 -3.23 -2.31
C LYS A 21 -12.35 -4.10 -1.14
N GLY A 22 -12.61 -3.63 0.09
CA GLY A 22 -12.25 -4.31 1.33
C GLY A 22 -11.07 -3.67 2.08
N PHE A 23 -10.26 -2.83 1.43
CA PHE A 23 -9.33 -1.97 2.16
C PHE A 23 -10.09 -0.77 2.75
N GLU A 24 -9.96 -0.58 4.06
CA GLU A 24 -10.63 0.49 4.80
C GLU A 24 -9.63 1.29 5.62
N LYS A 25 -9.94 2.56 5.90
CA LYS A 25 -9.12 3.38 6.81
C LYS A 25 -9.12 2.74 8.20
N SER A 26 -7.95 2.66 8.83
CA SER A 26 -7.79 2.03 10.13
C SER A 26 -6.98 2.90 11.07
N GLU A 27 -7.42 2.96 12.33
CA GLU A 27 -6.71 3.66 13.41
C GLU A 27 -5.75 2.72 14.16
N LYS A 28 -5.65 1.45 13.77
CA LYS A 28 -4.72 0.46 14.39
C LYS A 28 -3.26 0.78 14.13
N TYR A 29 -2.98 1.52 13.06
CA TYR A 29 -1.63 1.84 12.60
C TYR A 29 -1.49 3.34 12.38
N LEU A 30 -0.29 3.83 12.61
CA LEU A 30 0.05 5.22 12.37
C LEU A 30 1.46 5.33 11.79
N VAL A 31 1.71 6.46 11.15
CA VAL A 31 3.04 6.85 10.70
C VAL A 31 3.65 7.83 11.70
N THR A 32 4.92 7.60 12.04
CA THR A 32 5.75 8.59 12.74
C THR A 32 6.86 9.07 11.82
N THR A 33 7.11 10.38 11.80
CA THR A 33 8.12 10.99 10.93
C THR A 33 9.22 11.64 11.77
N GLU A 34 10.47 11.28 11.48
CA GLU A 34 11.68 11.85 12.04
C GLU A 34 12.44 12.60 10.94
N ILE A 35 12.77 13.87 11.16
CA ILE A 35 13.55 14.68 10.20
C ILE A 35 15.02 14.62 10.62
N THR A 36 15.87 13.97 9.81
CA THR A 36 17.27 13.67 10.19
C THR A 36 18.25 14.80 9.86
N ASP A 37 18.05 15.51 8.75
CA ASP A 37 19.03 16.47 8.22
C ASP A 37 18.54 17.92 8.33
N GLN A 38 18.18 18.33 9.54
CA GLN A 38 17.71 19.68 9.85
C GLN A 38 18.84 20.71 9.62
N GLY A 39 18.92 21.26 8.40
CA GLY A 39 19.94 22.22 7.99
C GLY A 39 20.40 22.11 6.54
N GLN A 40 19.99 21.07 5.81
CA GLN A 40 20.17 20.98 4.36
C GLN A 40 19.00 21.62 3.61
N GLU A 41 19.26 22.02 2.36
CA GLU A 41 18.25 22.60 1.45
C GLU A 41 17.11 21.60 1.20
N TYR A 42 17.41 20.30 1.17
CA TYR A 42 16.45 19.21 1.01
C TYR A 42 16.59 18.24 2.19
N PRO A 43 15.80 18.38 3.27
CA PRO A 43 15.88 17.49 4.41
C PRO A 43 15.32 16.10 4.05
N THR A 44 15.92 15.06 4.62
CA THR A 44 15.41 13.69 4.52
C THR A 44 14.38 13.41 5.60
N TYR A 45 13.27 12.75 5.27
CA TYR A 45 12.31 12.25 6.24
C TYR A 45 12.47 10.75 6.44
N VAL A 46 12.63 10.31 7.68
CA VAL A 46 12.56 8.90 8.08
C VAL A 46 11.15 8.65 8.61
N VAL A 47 10.44 7.78 7.92
CA VAL A 47 9.03 7.48 8.16
C VAL A 47 8.94 6.06 8.70
N ASN A 48 8.33 5.90 9.87
CA ASN A 48 8.13 4.60 10.49
C ASN A 48 6.64 4.27 10.57
N LEU A 49 6.25 3.13 10.02
CA LEU A 49 4.96 2.52 10.24
C LEU A 49 4.99 1.79 11.59
N VAL A 50 4.07 2.11 12.48
CA VAL A 50 3.99 1.53 13.83
C VAL A 50 2.55 1.16 14.17
N ARG A 51 2.37 0.31 15.19
CA ARG A 51 1.06 0.08 15.79
C ARG A 51 0.69 1.26 16.68
N SER A 52 -0.59 1.63 16.69
CA SER A 52 -1.09 2.77 17.48
C SER A 52 -1.03 2.53 18.99
N ASP A 53 -1.17 1.28 19.42
CA ASP A 53 -1.10 0.87 20.83
C ASP A 53 0.34 0.67 21.33
N ASN A 54 1.31 0.52 20.42
CA ASN A 54 2.73 0.37 20.73
C ASN A 54 3.60 1.02 19.66
N SER A 55 3.78 2.34 19.76
CA SER A 55 4.61 3.11 18.81
C SER A 55 6.11 2.86 18.94
N SER A 56 6.56 2.03 19.89
CA SER A 56 7.99 1.68 20.04
C SER A 56 8.44 0.57 19.09
N GLU A 57 7.50 -0.24 18.60
CA GLU A 57 7.75 -1.32 17.66
C GLU A 57 7.51 -0.85 16.23
N LYS A 58 8.57 -0.86 15.43
CA LYS A 58 8.53 -0.44 14.02
C LYS A 58 8.18 -1.64 13.15
N ILE A 59 7.04 -1.56 12.47
CA ILE A 59 6.62 -2.54 11.45
C ILE A 59 7.49 -2.38 10.21
N SER A 60 7.70 -1.13 9.80
CA SER A 60 8.58 -0.78 8.68
C SER A 60 9.15 0.60 8.86
N THR A 61 10.30 0.83 8.22
CA THR A 61 10.97 2.13 8.15
C THR A 61 11.29 2.40 6.69
N LEU A 62 10.92 3.58 6.21
CA LEU A 62 11.25 4.07 4.88
C LEU A 62 11.88 5.46 4.96
N THR A 63 12.59 5.81 3.91
CA THR A 63 13.25 7.10 3.79
C THR A 63 12.66 7.85 2.60
N ILE A 64 12.13 9.04 2.85
CA ILE A 64 11.65 9.96 1.81
C ILE A 64 12.74 11.00 1.58
N ASN A 65 13.32 10.97 0.38
CA ASN A 65 14.37 11.91 -0.03
C ASN A 65 13.79 13.13 -0.74
N ASP A 66 12.75 12.95 -1.56
CA ASP A 66 12.13 14.01 -2.36
C ASP A 66 11.03 14.73 -1.56
N THR A 67 11.43 15.36 -0.45
CA THR A 67 10.48 15.99 0.50
C THR A 67 9.77 17.23 -0.03
N GLU A 68 10.24 17.81 -1.15
CA GLU A 68 9.55 18.91 -1.83
C GLU A 68 8.30 18.46 -2.59
N LEU A 69 8.31 17.22 -3.11
CA LEU A 69 7.20 16.66 -3.86
C LEU A 69 6.29 15.81 -2.99
N PHE A 70 6.75 15.45 -1.79
CA PHE A 70 5.98 14.66 -0.84
C PHE A 70 4.70 15.40 -0.41
N GLU A 71 3.55 14.74 -0.59
CA GLU A 71 2.25 15.26 -0.18
C GLU A 71 1.75 14.57 1.09
N ASP A 72 1.58 13.24 1.06
CA ASP A 72 1.00 12.50 2.18
C ASP A 72 1.32 11.01 2.22
N ILE A 73 0.94 10.40 3.34
CA ILE A 73 0.90 8.96 3.54
C ILE A 73 -0.50 8.52 3.96
N PHE A 74 -1.10 7.64 3.15
CA PHE A 74 -2.37 7.00 3.47
C PHE A 74 -2.16 5.59 4.00
N ILE A 75 -2.84 5.25 5.09
CA ILE A 75 -2.88 3.89 5.62
C ILE A 75 -4.29 3.33 5.51
N THR A 76 -4.40 2.14 4.94
CA THR A 76 -5.62 1.33 4.92
C THR A 76 -5.29 -0.10 5.30
N THR A 77 -6.29 -0.87 5.75
CA THR A 77 -6.13 -2.27 6.10
C THR A 77 -7.19 -3.14 5.46
N LEU A 78 -6.81 -4.37 5.13
CA LEU A 78 -7.71 -5.44 4.70
C LEU A 78 -7.70 -6.53 5.78
N GLU A 79 -8.80 -6.65 6.51
CA GLU A 79 -8.99 -7.71 7.50
C GLU A 79 -9.25 -9.06 6.82
N ASN A 80 -8.72 -10.13 7.40
CA ASN A 80 -8.91 -11.51 6.97
C ASN A 80 -8.78 -11.68 5.44
N PRO A 81 -7.57 -11.51 4.87
CA PRO A 81 -7.34 -11.54 3.43
C PRO A 81 -7.65 -12.89 2.77
N GLY A 82 -8.04 -13.92 3.53
CA GLY A 82 -8.27 -15.28 3.03
C GLY A 82 -6.97 -16.07 2.84
N LEU A 83 -5.88 -15.67 3.51
CA LEU A 83 -4.61 -16.37 3.54
C LEU A 83 -4.43 -17.01 4.91
N ASN A 84 -4.12 -18.32 4.94
CA ASN A 84 -3.93 -19.04 6.19
C ASN A 84 -2.81 -18.42 7.04
N GLY A 85 -3.10 -18.13 8.31
CA GLY A 85 -2.15 -17.54 9.25
C GLY A 85 -1.91 -16.03 9.08
N VAL A 86 -2.60 -15.35 8.16
CA VAL A 86 -2.55 -13.89 7.99
C VAL A 86 -3.83 -13.26 8.52
N SER A 87 -3.71 -12.41 9.53
CA SER A 87 -4.87 -11.77 10.16
C SER A 87 -5.33 -10.54 9.38
N GLU A 88 -4.38 -9.73 8.88
CA GLU A 88 -4.68 -8.50 8.14
C GLU A 88 -3.53 -8.11 7.21
N VAL A 89 -3.84 -7.25 6.23
CA VAL A 89 -2.84 -6.63 5.36
C VAL A 89 -2.90 -5.12 5.57
N ILE A 90 -1.76 -4.52 5.88
CA ILE A 90 -1.60 -3.07 5.94
C ILE A 90 -1.16 -2.60 4.56
N LYS A 91 -1.89 -1.65 3.98
CA LYS A 91 -1.49 -0.94 2.76
C LYS A 91 -1.15 0.49 3.14
N MET A 92 0.09 0.88 2.86
CA MET A 92 0.59 2.23 3.05
C MET A 92 0.94 2.82 1.70
N GLU A 93 0.39 3.97 1.38
CA GLU A 93 0.62 4.67 0.11
C GLU A 93 1.29 6.00 0.38
N VAL A 94 2.45 6.23 -0.23
CA VAL A 94 3.17 7.50 -0.18
C VAL A 94 2.89 8.24 -1.49
N GLU A 95 2.28 9.42 -1.38
CA GLU A 95 1.92 10.26 -2.52
C GLU A 95 2.95 11.38 -2.70
N TYR A 96 3.39 11.56 -3.94
CA TYR A 96 4.20 12.68 -4.38
C TYR A 96 3.49 13.41 -5.52
N LEU A 97 3.44 14.73 -5.47
CA LEU A 97 2.78 15.53 -6.49
C LEU A 97 3.78 16.42 -7.24
N ALA A 98 3.86 16.18 -8.56
CA ALA A 98 4.60 17.01 -9.50
C ALA A 98 3.66 17.41 -10.65
N CYS A 99 4.07 17.19 -11.91
CA CYS A 99 3.17 17.32 -13.06
C CYS A 99 2.12 16.20 -13.14
N CYS A 100 2.38 15.08 -12.48
CA CYS A 100 1.45 13.97 -12.26
C CYS A 100 1.53 13.56 -10.78
N ALA A 101 0.54 12.83 -10.28
CA ALA A 101 0.62 12.22 -8.96
C ALA A 101 1.36 10.87 -9.06
N HIS A 102 2.39 10.70 -8.25
CA HIS A 102 3.16 9.46 -8.12
C HIS A 102 2.79 8.82 -6.79
N VAL A 103 2.37 7.55 -6.83
CA VAL A 103 1.97 6.82 -5.63
C VAL A 103 2.83 5.57 -5.50
N GLU A 104 3.55 5.48 -4.39
CA GLU A 104 4.31 4.29 -3.99
C GLU A 104 3.48 3.52 -2.95
N SER A 105 3.04 2.30 -3.32
CA SER A 105 2.21 1.46 -2.47
C SER A 105 3.03 0.32 -1.86
N PHE A 106 3.04 0.26 -0.53
CA PHE A 106 3.70 -0.76 0.27
C PHE A 106 2.65 -1.62 0.99
N TYR A 107 2.80 -2.94 0.94
CA TYR A 107 1.87 -3.88 1.56
C TYR A 107 2.60 -4.75 2.58
N TYR A 108 2.05 -4.84 3.78
CA TYR A 108 2.60 -5.60 4.89
C TYR A 108 1.56 -6.59 5.40
N MET A 109 1.82 -7.89 5.24
CA MET A 109 0.97 -8.96 5.74
C MET A 109 1.31 -9.22 7.20
N VAL A 110 0.32 -9.03 8.08
CA VAL A 110 0.45 -9.28 9.51
C VAL A 110 -0.06 -10.68 9.79
N GLN A 111 0.82 -11.53 10.30
CA GLN A 111 0.50 -12.90 10.67
C GLN A 111 -0.14 -12.97 12.07
N GLU A 112 -0.89 -14.03 12.33
CA GLU A 112 -1.54 -14.26 13.64
C GLU A 112 -0.54 -14.36 14.81
N ASN A 113 0.70 -14.77 14.52
CA ASN A 113 1.80 -14.80 15.50
C ASN A 113 2.47 -13.42 15.73
N GLY A 114 2.03 -12.39 15.02
CA GLY A 114 2.57 -11.03 15.07
C GLY A 114 3.70 -10.72 14.09
N GLU A 115 4.24 -11.73 13.39
CA GLU A 115 5.27 -11.53 12.37
C GLU A 115 4.71 -10.77 11.16
N VAL A 116 5.57 -10.02 10.48
CA VAL A 116 5.19 -9.19 9.34
C VAL A 116 6.00 -9.58 8.11
N THR A 117 5.31 -9.78 6.98
CA THR A 117 5.94 -10.05 5.68
C THR A 117 5.56 -8.96 4.69
N ALA A 118 6.56 -8.27 4.14
CA ALA A 118 6.34 -7.24 3.13
C ALA A 118 6.21 -7.85 1.72
N LEU A 119 5.30 -7.31 0.91
CA LEU A 119 5.25 -7.58 -0.52
C LEU A 119 6.15 -6.59 -1.28
N PRO A 120 6.57 -6.93 -2.52
CA PRO A 120 7.26 -5.97 -3.38
C PRO A 120 6.45 -4.68 -3.57
N GLU A 121 7.16 -3.55 -3.54
CA GLU A 121 6.60 -2.20 -3.79
C GLU A 121 5.91 -2.14 -5.16
N LEU A 122 4.77 -1.43 -5.22
CA LEU A 122 4.11 -1.05 -6.48
C LEU A 122 4.21 0.47 -6.66
N LYS A 123 4.47 0.92 -7.89
CA LYS A 123 4.53 2.34 -8.23
C LYS A 123 3.50 2.66 -9.30
N ASN A 124 2.68 3.67 -9.03
CA ASN A 124 1.66 4.17 -9.93
C ASN A 124 1.91 5.64 -10.28
N ILE A 125 1.52 6.03 -11.49
CA ILE A 125 1.61 7.40 -11.98
C ILE A 125 0.25 7.79 -12.55
N TYR A 126 -0.36 8.82 -11.97
CA TYR A 126 -1.66 9.35 -12.33
C TYR A 126 -1.51 10.73 -12.98
N CYS A 127 -1.68 10.78 -14.29
CA CYS A 127 -1.77 12.00 -15.10
C CYS A 127 -3.23 12.21 -15.57
N GLU A 128 -3.50 13.26 -16.35
CA GLU A 128 -4.87 13.65 -16.77
C GLU A 128 -5.70 12.53 -17.44
N GLU A 129 -5.06 11.52 -18.05
CA GLU A 129 -5.72 10.40 -18.74
C GLU A 129 -5.33 9.02 -18.18
N SER A 130 -4.79 8.94 -16.97
CA SER A 130 -4.42 7.63 -16.40
C SER A 130 -5.66 6.77 -16.16
N ASP A 131 -5.73 5.65 -16.89
CA ASP A 131 -6.82 4.68 -16.81
C ASP A 131 -6.36 3.32 -16.25
N THR A 132 -5.18 3.25 -15.64
CA THR A 132 -4.64 2.01 -15.08
C THR A 132 -4.02 2.18 -13.70
N ASP A 133 -4.05 1.10 -12.92
CA ASP A 133 -3.41 1.01 -11.60
C ASP A 133 -2.81 -0.39 -11.40
N PHE A 134 -1.60 -0.45 -10.85
CA PHE A 134 -0.97 -1.67 -10.34
C PHE A 134 -1.37 -1.91 -8.89
N GLN A 135 -1.95 -3.08 -8.62
CA GLN A 135 -2.46 -3.45 -7.30
C GLN A 135 -2.25 -4.92 -6.98
N TYR A 136 -2.23 -5.25 -5.69
CA TYR A 136 -2.39 -6.63 -5.23
C TYR A 136 -3.87 -6.96 -5.02
N ILE A 137 -4.28 -8.16 -5.41
CA ILE A 137 -5.59 -8.75 -5.12
C ILE A 137 -5.37 -9.95 -4.20
N PHE A 138 -6.05 -9.93 -3.06
CA PHE A 138 -6.04 -10.99 -2.05
C PHE A 138 -7.22 -11.95 -2.25
N PRO A 139 -7.15 -13.19 -1.72
CA PRO A 139 -8.20 -14.20 -1.91
C PRO A 139 -9.61 -13.76 -1.55
N ASN A 140 -9.79 -12.94 -0.51
CA ASN A 140 -11.10 -12.46 -0.07
C ASN A 140 -11.68 -11.31 -0.94
N GLN A 141 -10.97 -10.86 -1.97
CA GLN A 141 -11.37 -9.76 -2.85
C GLN A 141 -11.94 -10.28 -4.18
N GLU A 142 -12.55 -9.37 -4.95
CA GLU A 142 -12.98 -9.67 -6.31
C GLU A 142 -11.77 -10.10 -7.16
N TYR A 143 -11.94 -11.17 -7.95
CA TYR A 143 -10.87 -11.83 -8.71
C TYR A 143 -9.78 -12.53 -7.88
N GLY A 144 -9.94 -12.60 -6.55
CA GLY A 144 -9.06 -13.34 -5.65
C GLY A 144 -9.04 -14.84 -5.97
N ILE A 145 -7.89 -15.48 -5.70
CA ILE A 145 -7.70 -16.93 -5.83
C ILE A 145 -7.19 -17.46 -4.49
N ASP A 146 -7.86 -18.48 -3.94
CA ASP A 146 -7.49 -19.11 -2.67
C ASP A 146 -6.01 -19.49 -2.62
N GLY A 147 -5.33 -19.07 -1.55
CA GLY A 147 -3.90 -19.34 -1.33
C GLY A 147 -2.94 -18.51 -2.16
N ASN A 148 -3.42 -17.59 -3.00
CA ASN A 148 -2.62 -16.79 -3.90
C ASN A 148 -2.82 -15.29 -3.70
N ILE A 149 -1.73 -14.54 -3.79
CA ILE A 149 -1.73 -13.08 -3.88
C ILE A 149 -1.41 -12.71 -5.32
N LEU A 150 -2.25 -11.91 -5.94
CA LEU A 150 -2.15 -11.58 -7.36
C LEU A 150 -1.67 -10.14 -7.53
N SER A 151 -0.48 -9.92 -8.08
CA SER A 151 -0.09 -8.62 -8.61
C SER A 151 -0.74 -8.44 -9.98
N THR A 152 -1.51 -7.37 -10.12
CA THR A 152 -2.35 -7.10 -11.28
C THR A 152 -2.15 -5.68 -11.77
N GLN A 153 -2.48 -5.46 -13.04
CA GLN A 153 -2.72 -4.12 -13.59
C GLN A 153 -4.20 -4.05 -13.96
N THR A 154 -4.94 -3.21 -13.26
CA THR A 154 -6.35 -2.95 -13.50
C THR A 154 -6.49 -1.83 -14.52
N PHE A 155 -7.37 -2.01 -15.50
CA PHE A 155 -7.72 -0.99 -16.48
C PHE A 155 -9.15 -0.54 -16.21
N TYR A 156 -9.39 0.76 -16.21
CA TYR A 156 -10.68 1.37 -15.92
C TYR A 156 -11.34 1.94 -17.18
N LYS A 157 -12.65 2.07 -17.13
CA LYS A 157 -13.42 2.86 -18.09
C LYS A 157 -13.33 4.34 -17.69
N SER A 158 -13.74 5.24 -18.57
CA SER A 158 -13.88 6.67 -18.24
C SER A 158 -14.86 6.95 -17.09
N THR A 159 -15.72 5.99 -16.76
CA THR A 159 -16.64 6.01 -15.60
C THR A 159 -15.99 5.53 -14.30
N SER A 160 -14.69 5.22 -14.31
CA SER A 160 -13.93 4.60 -13.20
C SER A 160 -14.35 3.17 -12.84
N ASP A 161 -15.27 2.57 -13.58
CA ASP A 161 -15.59 1.15 -13.48
C ASP A 161 -14.44 0.30 -14.04
N THR A 162 -14.18 -0.86 -13.44
CA THR A 162 -13.20 -1.80 -13.98
C THR A 162 -13.60 -2.24 -15.39
N LYS A 163 -12.67 -2.12 -16.34
CA LYS A 163 -12.78 -2.61 -17.72
C LYS A 163 -12.26 -4.04 -17.83
N TYR A 164 -11.06 -4.30 -17.31
CA TYR A 164 -10.49 -5.64 -17.15
C TYR A 164 -9.29 -5.61 -16.20
N VAL A 165 -8.88 -6.78 -15.70
CA VAL A 165 -7.73 -6.95 -14.82
C VAL A 165 -6.67 -7.82 -15.51
N SER A 166 -5.45 -7.34 -15.64
CA SER A 166 -4.35 -8.12 -16.18
C SER A 166 -3.51 -8.68 -15.04
N LEU A 167 -3.53 -10.00 -14.83
CA LEU A 167 -2.52 -10.65 -13.98
C LEU A 167 -1.11 -10.39 -14.54
N LYS A 168 -0.19 -10.00 -13.65
CA LYS A 168 1.23 -9.81 -13.94
C LYS A 168 2.07 -10.87 -13.24
N GLN A 169 1.76 -11.13 -11.99
CA GLN A 169 2.47 -12.08 -11.14
C GLN A 169 1.53 -12.66 -10.09
N SER A 170 1.69 -13.94 -9.80
CA SER A 170 0.99 -14.63 -8.71
C SER A 170 2.01 -15.14 -7.71
N PHE A 171 1.73 -14.92 -6.43
CA PHE A 171 2.53 -15.35 -5.29
C PHE A 171 1.73 -16.39 -4.51
N THR A 172 2.27 -17.60 -4.37
CA THR A 172 1.68 -18.62 -3.49
C THR A 172 2.10 -18.37 -2.06
N TRP A 173 1.13 -18.33 -1.14
CA TRP A 173 1.37 -18.16 0.28
C TRP A 173 1.38 -19.51 1.02
N ASN A 174 2.37 -19.69 1.90
CA ASN A 174 2.44 -20.79 2.86
C ASN A 174 2.82 -20.21 4.23
N GLN A 175 2.00 -20.46 5.26
CA GLN A 175 2.23 -19.94 6.60
C GLN A 175 3.65 -20.23 7.16
N ASN A 176 4.24 -21.39 6.84
CA ASN A 176 5.54 -21.80 7.40
C ASN A 176 6.73 -21.33 6.56
N GLU A 177 6.52 -21.06 5.27
CA GLU A 177 7.59 -20.79 4.31
C GLU A 177 7.48 -19.38 3.69
N GLY A 178 6.43 -18.63 4.04
CA GLY A 178 6.09 -17.35 3.45
C GLY A 178 5.68 -17.48 1.99
N ILE A 179 6.25 -16.65 1.13
CA ILE A 179 5.99 -16.65 -0.31
C ILE A 179 6.85 -17.73 -0.97
N THR A 180 6.22 -18.77 -1.52
CA THR A 180 6.93 -19.99 -1.99
C THR A 180 6.93 -20.18 -3.50
N GLY A 181 5.94 -19.63 -4.20
CA GLY A 181 5.78 -19.79 -5.63
C GLY A 181 5.59 -18.44 -6.32
N ILE A 182 6.42 -18.14 -7.31
CA ILE A 182 6.26 -16.97 -8.18
C ILE A 182 5.92 -17.47 -9.59
N SER A 183 4.69 -17.23 -10.05
CA SER A 183 4.27 -17.53 -11.41
C SER A 183 3.98 -16.25 -12.18
N LYS A 184 4.52 -16.14 -13.39
CA LYS A 184 4.19 -15.07 -14.35
C LYS A 184 3.20 -15.65 -15.36
N THR A 185 1.94 -15.26 -15.26
CA THR A 185 0.88 -15.68 -16.21
C THR A 185 0.18 -14.43 -16.74
N THR A 186 -0.21 -14.48 -18.01
CA THR A 186 -0.87 -13.37 -18.70
C THR A 186 -2.39 -13.60 -18.76
N ALA A 187 -3.11 -12.67 -18.13
CA ALA A 187 -4.55 -12.40 -18.15
C ALA A 187 -5.48 -13.17 -17.17
N ILE A 188 -6.28 -12.39 -16.42
CA ILE A 188 -7.52 -12.82 -15.76
C ILE A 188 -8.62 -11.95 -16.37
N THR A 189 -9.29 -12.39 -17.42
CA THR A 189 -10.38 -11.60 -18.01
C THR A 189 -11.61 -11.64 -17.11
N GLY A 190 -12.00 -10.51 -16.52
CA GLY A 190 -13.36 -10.29 -15.99
C GLY A 190 -14.34 -10.07 -17.15
N TYR A 191 -15.53 -10.66 -17.07
CA TYR A 191 -16.61 -10.57 -18.06
C TYR A 191 -17.49 -9.35 -17.85
#